data_AF-A0A4Q3H8H0-F1
#
_entry.id   AF-A0A4Q3H8H0-F1
#
_cell.length_a   1.000
_cell.length_b   1.000
_cell.length_c   1.000
_cell.angle_alpha   90.00
_cell.angle_beta   90.00
_cell.angle_gamma   90.00
#
_symmetry.space_group_name_H-M   'P 1'
#
loop_
_entity.id
_entity.type
_entity.pdbx_description
1 polymer ?
#
loop_
_entity_poly.entity_id
_entity_poly.type
_entity_poly.pdbx_seq_one_letter_code
_entity_poly.pdbx_strand_id
1 'polypeptide(L)' 'MSVEPSTDIIANQAGSKVAILAGPNLKTLVSGLNSIGVKPDGIIAILQGIKSAGALHAELVLQ' A
#
# COMPACT_ATOMS: atom_id res chain seq x y z
N MET A 1 22.73 50.91 25.03
CA MET A 1 22.69 50.10 23.80
C MET A 1 22.63 48.65 24.24
N SER A 2 21.54 47.93 23.99
CA SER A 2 21.45 46.49 24.29
C SER A 2 21.62 45.75 22.97
N VAL A 3 22.69 44.97 22.84
CA VAL A 3 22.84 44.02 21.73
C VAL A 3 22.37 42.68 22.26
N GLU A 4 21.36 42.10 21.63
CA GLU A 4 20.93 40.74 21.95
C GLU A 4 21.85 39.73 21.29
N PRO A 5 22.12 38.58 21.94
CA PRO A 5 23.03 37.58 21.40
C PRO A 5 22.47 36.99 20.10
N SER A 6 23.31 36.91 19.07
CA SER A 6 22.95 36.31 17.79
C SER A 6 22.63 34.82 17.97
N THR A 7 21.38 34.44 17.73
CA THR A 7 20.94 33.05 17.73
C THR A 7 21.30 32.39 16.40
N ASP A 8 22.19 31.41 16.43
CA ASP A 8 22.47 30.55 15.28
C ASP A 8 21.36 29.48 15.17
N ILE A 9 20.53 29.58 14.14
CA ILE A 9 19.47 28.60 13.86
C ILE A 9 20.01 27.56 12.88
N ILE A 10 20.32 26.37 13.39
CA ILE A 10 20.74 25.23 12.57
C ILE A 10 19.51 24.38 12.25
N ALA A 11 19.02 24.44 11.01
CA ALA A 11 17.93 23.59 10.52
C ALA A 11 18.51 22.31 9.91
N ASN A 12 18.39 21.20 10.63
CA ASN A 12 18.85 19.89 10.16
C ASN A 12 17.69 19.13 9.51
N GLN A 13 17.67 19.00 8.19
CA GLN A 13 16.64 18.24 7.47
C GLN A 13 17.13 16.81 7.23
N ALA A 14 16.74 15.89 8.11
CA ALA A 14 16.94 14.47 7.87
C ALA A 14 16.18 14.08 6.60
N GLY A 15 16.91 13.66 5.57
CA GLY A 15 16.37 13.41 4.24
C GLY A 15 15.06 12.60 4.28
N SER A 16 14.07 13.07 3.54
CA SER A 16 12.75 12.43 3.46
C SER A 16 12.91 11.01 2.93
N LYS A 17 12.88 10.02 3.84
CA LYS A 17 12.76 8.61 3.45
C LYS A 17 11.34 8.43 2.92
N VAL A 18 11.20 8.44 1.60
CA VAL A 18 9.98 7.97 0.95
C VAL A 18 9.86 6.49 1.28
N ALA A 19 9.02 6.17 2.26
CA ALA A 19 8.67 4.79 2.55
C ALA A 19 7.67 4.33 1.49
N ILE A 20 8.12 3.50 0.55
CA ILE A 20 7.18 2.76 -0.31
C ILE A 20 6.52 1.71 0.58
N LEU A 21 5.31 2.01 1.05
CA LEU A 21 4.48 1.03 1.72
C LEU A 21 3.87 0.13 0.63
N ALA A 22 4.35 -1.11 0.54
CA ALA A 22 3.74 -2.09 -0.33
C ALA A 22 2.32 -2.37 0.17
N GLY A 23 1.32 -1.93 -0.59
CA GLY A 23 -0.07 -2.33 -0.35
C GLY A 23 -0.25 -3.85 -0.49
N PRO A 24 -1.36 -4.41 0.01
CA PRO A 24 -1.65 -5.82 -0.16
C PRO A 24 -1.67 -6.18 -1.65
N ASN A 25 -0.81 -7.12 -2.05
CA ASN A 25 -0.74 -7.59 -3.43
C ASN A 25 -1.75 -8.72 -3.67
N LEU A 26 -2.25 -8.83 -4.90
CA LEU A 26 -3.25 -9.81 -5.29
C LEU A 26 -2.80 -11.27 -5.00
N LYS A 27 -1.51 -11.54 -5.16
CA LYS A 27 -0.91 -12.86 -4.91
C LYS A 27 -1.06 -13.25 -3.44
N THR A 28 -0.75 -12.35 -2.51
CA THR A 28 -0.90 -12.56 -1.06
C THR A 28 -2.37 -12.78 -0.69
N LEU A 29 -3.30 -12.03 -1.29
CA LEU A 29 -4.73 -12.22 -1.07
C LEU A 29 -5.18 -13.62 -1.52
N VAL A 30 -4.87 -14.00 -2.75
CA VAL A 30 -5.25 -15.31 -3.32
C VAL A 30 -4.59 -16.45 -2.54
N SER A 31 -3.32 -16.30 -2.15
CA SER A 31 -2.64 -17.28 -1.29
C SER A 31 -3.35 -17.43 0.07
N GLY A 32 -3.71 -16.32 0.72
CA GLY A 32 -4.44 -16.36 1.99
C GLY A 32 -5.80 -17.03 1.87
N LEU A 33 -6.57 -16.72 0.82
CA LEU A 33 -7.86 -17.35 0.55
C LEU A 33 -7.74 -18.86 0.27
N ASN A 34 -6.72 -19.27 -0.49
CA ASN A 34 -6.43 -20.68 -0.70
C ASN A 34 -6.05 -21.41 0.60
N SER A 35 -5.25 -20.78 1.47
CA SER A 35 -4.83 -21.36 2.74
C SER A 35 -5.99 -21.62 3.71
N ILE A 36 -7.08 -20.85 3.62
CA ILE A 36 -8.29 -21.05 4.43
C ILE A 36 -9.34 -21.95 3.75
N GLY A 37 -9.02 -22.53 2.58
CA GLY A 37 -9.88 -23.51 1.90
C GLY A 37 -11.02 -22.91 1.07
N VAL A 38 -10.94 -21.63 0.70
CA VAL A 38 -11.94 -21.02 -0.20
C VAL A 38 -11.82 -21.68 -1.58
N LYS A 39 -12.96 -22.11 -2.14
CA LYS A 39 -13.02 -22.70 -3.48
C LYS A 39 -12.60 -21.68 -4.55
N PRO A 40 -12.01 -22.11 -5.68
CA PRO A 40 -11.62 -21.23 -6.77
C PRO A 40 -12.74 -20.27 -7.23
N ASP A 41 -13.97 -20.78 -7.38
CA ASP A 41 -15.13 -19.96 -7.77
C ASP A 41 -15.41 -18.81 -6.78
N GLY A 42 -15.22 -19.07 -5.49
CA GLY A 42 -15.38 -18.06 -4.43
C GLY A 42 -14.28 -17.00 -4.48
N ILE A 43 -13.04 -17.40 -4.77
CA ILE A 43 -11.93 -16.47 -4.98
C ILE A 43 -12.25 -15.56 -6.18
N ILE A 44 -12.70 -16.14 -7.29
CA ILE A 44 -13.08 -15.39 -8.49
C ILE A 44 -14.19 -14.38 -8.19
N ALA A 45 -15.23 -14.78 -7.46
CA ALA A 45 -16.32 -13.89 -7.07
C ALA A 45 -15.84 -12.70 -6.22
N ILE A 46 -14.92 -12.94 -5.27
CA ILE A 46 -14.30 -11.88 -4.46
C ILE A 46 -13.50 -10.93 -5.35
N LEU A 47 -12.67 -11.46 -6.27
CA LEU A 47 -11.87 -10.62 -7.18
C LEU A 47 -12.75 -9.79 -8.12
N GLN A 48 -13.84 -10.35 -8.62
CA GLN A 48 -14.83 -9.64 -9.44
C GLN A 48 -15.53 -8.53 -8.65
N GLY A 49 -15.85 -8.76 -7.37
CA GLY A 49 -16.40 -7.75 -6.47
C GLY A 49 -15.44 -6.59 -6.24
N ILE A 50 -14.16 -6.89 -5.97
CA ILE A 50 -13.11 -5.87 -5.77
C ILE A 50 -12.87 -5.06 -7.07
N LYS A 51 -12.86 -5.72 -8.23
CA LYS A 51 -12.77 -5.05 -9.55
C LYS A 51 -13.95 -4.11 -9.79
N SER A 52 -15.17 -4.57 -9.49
CA SER A 52 -16.40 -3.78 -9.65
C SER A 52 -16.42 -2.56 -8.72
N ALA A 53 -15.83 -2.68 -7.54
CA ALA A 53 -15.65 -1.57 -6.59
C ALA A 53 -14.55 -0.56 -7.01
N GLY A 54 -13.85 -0.80 -8.13
CA GLY A 54 -12.77 0.06 -8.62
C GLY A 54 -11.47 -0.04 -7.82
N ALA A 55 -11.38 -0.99 -6.87
CA ALA A 55 -10.23 -1.16 -5.98
C ALA A 55 -9.08 -1.97 -6.62
N LEU A 56 -9.32 -2.58 -7.79
CA LEU A 56 -8.32 -3.35 -8.52
C LEU A 56 -8.07 -2.72 -9.90
N HIS A 57 -6.97 -2.00 -10.04
CA HIS A 57 -6.45 -1.51 -11.32
C HIS A 57 -5.61 -2.61 -11.99
N ALA A 58 -6.19 -3.80 -12.19
CA ALA A 58 -5.52 -4.94 -12.80
C ALA A 58 -6.48 -5.71 -13.71
N GLU A 59 -6.00 -6.13 -14.87
CA GLU A 59 -6.71 -7.06 -15.74
C GLU A 59 -6.59 -8.47 -15.17
N LEU A 60 -7.72 -9.06 -14.77
CA LEU A 60 -7.75 -10.47 -14.37
C LEU A 60 -7.77 -11.34 -15.63
N VAL A 61 -6.63 -11.93 -15.98
CA VAL A 61 -6.53 -12.90 -17.08
C VAL A 61 -6.68 -14.30 -16.50
N LEU A 62 -7.72 -15.02 -16.93
CA LEU A 62 -7.91 -16.44 -16.63
C LEU A 62 -7.46 -17.23 -17.88
N GLN A 63 -6.42 -18.07 -17.75
CA GLN A 63 -5.96 -19.01 -18.78
C GLN A 63 -6.51 -20.40 -18.52
#